data_AF-A0A7W5XFD8-F1
#
_entry.id   AF-A0A7W5XFD8-F1
#
_cell.length_a   1.000
_cell.length_b   1.000
_cell.length_c   1.000
_cell.angle_alpha   90.00
_cell.angle_beta   90.00
_cell.angle_gamma   90.00
#
_symmetry.space_group_name_H-M   'P 1'
#
loop_
_entity.id
_entity.type
_entity.pdbx_description
1 polymer ?
#
loop_
_entity_poly.entity_id
_entity_poly.type
_entity_poly.pdbx_seq_one_letter_code
_entity_poly.pdbx_strand_id
1 'polypeptide(L)'
;MSIFDGLGSVLSDVLAGRQVDYVAVATRIFDNAGGLQGIVSQLNSAGLGEQVASWIGTGHNLPVSAEQIEQALSSDQLRDLAAKFGVNTEDVAKLLAEHLPKAVDAATPAGTLP
;
A
#
# COMPACT_ATOMS: atom_id res chain seq x y z
N MET A 1 3.06 -0.76 25.23
CA MET A 1 3.87 0.44 25.59
C MET A 1 5.31 0.23 25.14
N SER A 2 5.59 0.40 23.84
CA SER A 2 6.93 0.19 23.28
C SER A 2 7.29 1.16 22.15
N ILE A 3 6.43 2.13 21.85
CA ILE A 3 6.63 3.11 20.77
C ILE A 3 7.43 4.35 21.21
N PHE A 4 7.51 4.62 22.52
CA PHE A 4 8.30 5.73 23.05
C PHE A 4 9.81 5.43 23.08
N ASP A 5 10.20 4.14 23.12
CA ASP A 5 11.60 3.71 23.13
C ASP A 5 12.25 3.80 21.73
N GLY A 6 11.47 3.54 20.67
CA GLY A 6 11.94 3.62 19.29
C GLY A 6 12.26 5.04 18.81
N LEU A 7 11.54 6.05 19.32
CA LEU A 7 11.79 7.45 18.97
C LEU A 7 12.98 8.05 19.75
N GLY A 8 13.21 7.59 20.98
CA GLY A 8 14.39 7.98 21.76
C GLY A 8 15.69 7.48 21.12
N SER A 9 15.66 6.28 20.54
CA SER A 9 16.83 5.67 19.91
C SER A 9 17.29 6.44 18.66
N VAL A 10 16.38 6.82 17.76
CA VAL A 10 16.74 7.56 16.53
C VAL A 10 17.27 8.96 16.80
N LEU A 11 16.76 9.63 17.84
CA LEU A 11 17.25 10.95 18.25
C LEU A 11 18.66 10.85 18.87
N SER A 12 18.90 9.77 19.62
CA SER A 12 20.21 9.45 20.20
C SER A 12 21.24 9.11 19.11
N ASP A 13 20.81 8.43 18.04
CA ASP A 13 21.64 8.04 16.90
C ASP A 13 22.09 9.26 16.05
N VAL A 14 21.16 10.20 15.84
CA VAL A 14 21.43 11.51 15.21
C VAL A 14 22.42 12.33 16.04
N LEU A 15 22.26 12.33 17.36
CA LEU A 15 23.16 13.06 18.26
C LEU A 15 24.54 12.39 18.38
N ALA A 16 24.60 11.07 18.18
CA ALA A 16 25.84 10.29 18.13
C ALA A 16 26.58 10.40 16.79
N GLY A 17 26.07 11.18 15.82
CA GLY A 17 26.74 11.46 14.55
C GLY A 17 26.76 10.29 13.56
N ARG A 18 25.88 9.30 13.74
CA ARG A 18 25.70 8.23 12.74
C ARG A 18 24.91 8.75 11.56
N GLN A 19 25.31 8.35 10.35
CA GLN A 19 24.54 8.66 9.13
C GLN A 19 23.15 8.05 9.26
N VAL A 20 22.15 8.91 9.39
CA VAL A 20 20.75 8.50 9.26
C VAL A 20 20.56 8.01 7.84
N ASP A 21 20.33 6.71 7.70
CA ASP A 21 20.02 6.12 6.41
C ASP A 21 18.60 6.53 6.00
N TYR A 22 18.53 7.60 5.19
CA TYR A 22 17.29 8.11 4.63
C TYR A 22 16.59 7.07 3.74
N VAL A 23 17.34 6.13 3.15
CA VAL A 23 16.76 5.01 2.41
C VAL A 23 16.07 4.07 3.39
N ALA A 24 16.70 3.73 4.52
CA ALA A 24 16.07 2.89 5.54
C ALA A 24 14.83 3.56 6.18
N VAL A 25 14.81 4.88 6.31
CA VAL A 25 13.64 5.65 6.76
C VAL A 25 12.55 5.66 5.69
N ALA A 26 12.91 5.90 4.42
CA ALA A 26 11.97 5.84 3.31
C ALA A 26 11.36 4.43 3.20
N THR A 27 12.19 3.38 3.20
CA THR A 27 11.74 1.98 3.20
C THR A 27 10.83 1.70 4.38
N ARG A 28 11.13 2.17 5.59
CA ARG A 28 10.25 2.01 6.76
C ARG A 28 8.94 2.80 6.67
N ILE A 29 8.89 3.93 5.97
CA ILE A 29 7.65 4.66 5.69
C ILE A 29 6.82 3.92 4.63
N PHE A 30 7.47 3.33 3.63
CA PHE A 30 6.84 2.44 2.65
C PHE A 30 6.34 1.13 3.28
N ASP A 31 7.07 0.59 4.27
CA ASP A 31 6.72 -0.61 5.06
C ASP A 31 5.59 -0.33 6.07
N ASN A 32 5.62 0.81 6.78
CA ASN A 32 4.63 1.17 7.80
C ASN A 32 3.30 1.70 7.24
N ALA A 33 3.26 2.17 5.99
CA ALA A 33 2.03 2.69 5.37
C ALA A 33 1.23 1.61 4.63
N GLY A 34 1.60 0.34 4.75
CA GLY A 34 0.98 -0.77 4.05
C GLY A 34 1.41 -0.89 2.59
N GLY A 35 1.71 0.19 1.87
CA GLY A 35 2.18 0.11 0.48
C GLY A 35 1.24 -0.69 -0.44
N LEU A 36 1.73 -1.09 -1.63
CA LEU A 36 0.98 -1.94 -2.55
C LEU A 36 0.58 -3.28 -1.89
N GLN A 37 1.46 -3.83 -1.06
CA GLN A 37 1.26 -5.08 -0.32
C GLN A 37 0.06 -5.03 0.62
N GLY A 38 -0.14 -3.91 1.30
CA GLY A 38 -1.18 -3.65 2.27
C GLY A 38 -2.52 -3.51 1.58
N ILE A 39 -2.57 -2.75 0.47
CA ILE A 39 -3.75 -2.67 -0.39
C ILE A 39 -4.14 -4.07 -0.90
N VAL A 40 -3.17 -4.84 -1.41
CA VAL A 40 -3.35 -6.25 -1.81
C VAL A 40 -3.87 -7.11 -0.65
N SER A 41 -3.32 -6.95 0.55
CA SER A 41 -3.73 -7.69 1.74
C SER A 41 -5.17 -7.34 2.17
N GLN A 42 -5.56 -6.07 2.11
CA GLN A 42 -6.94 -5.64 2.34
C GLN A 42 -7.89 -6.23 1.31
N LEU A 43 -7.55 -6.13 0.02
CA LEU A 43 -8.36 -6.69 -1.07
C LEU A 43 -8.55 -8.20 -0.89
N ASN A 44 -7.49 -8.92 -0.55
CA ASN A 44 -7.58 -10.35 -0.24
C ASN A 44 -8.49 -10.60 0.98
N SER A 45 -8.34 -9.82 2.06
CA SER A 45 -9.18 -9.92 3.27
C SER A 45 -10.65 -9.60 3.01
N ALA A 46 -10.94 -8.79 2.00
CA ALA A 46 -12.29 -8.43 1.56
C ALA A 46 -12.93 -9.45 0.61
N GLY A 47 -12.24 -10.55 0.30
CA GLY A 47 -12.72 -11.58 -0.61
C GLY A 47 -12.39 -11.35 -2.09
N LEU A 48 -11.57 -10.33 -2.41
CA LEU A 48 -11.06 -10.07 -3.77
C LEU A 48 -9.71 -10.76 -4.03
N GLY A 49 -9.40 -11.81 -3.27
CA GLY A 49 -8.14 -12.55 -3.38
C GLY A 49 -7.92 -13.16 -4.77
N GLU A 50 -8.99 -13.56 -5.46
CA GLU A 50 -8.91 -14.10 -6.82
C GLU A 50 -8.50 -13.03 -7.84
N GLN A 51 -9.08 -11.83 -7.74
CA GLN A 51 -8.70 -10.69 -8.56
C GLN A 51 -7.25 -10.31 -8.31
N VAL A 52 -6.86 -10.20 -7.03
CA VAL A 52 -5.48 -9.88 -6.67
C VAL A 52 -4.51 -10.93 -7.17
N ALA A 53 -4.81 -12.23 -7.01
CA ALA A 53 -3.98 -13.30 -7.52
C ALA A 53 -3.86 -13.26 -9.05
N SER A 54 -4.92 -12.85 -9.75
CA SER A 54 -4.88 -12.69 -11.21
C SER A 54 -3.92 -11.59 -11.65
N TRP A 55 -3.79 -10.51 -10.86
CA TRP A 55 -2.86 -9.41 -11.15
C TRP A 55 -1.43 -9.73 -10.74
N ILE A 56 -1.24 -10.53 -9.68
CA ILE A 56 0.09 -10.96 -9.25
C ILE A 56 0.65 -11.99 -10.23
N GLY A 57 -0.20 -12.89 -10.73
CA GLY A 57 0.18 -13.93 -11.68
C GLY A 57 0.43 -13.40 -13.08
N THR A 58 0.85 -14.27 -13.99
CA THR A 58 1.09 -13.96 -15.41
C THR A 58 -0.17 -14.14 -16.28
N GLY A 59 -1.33 -14.21 -15.64
CA GLY A 59 -2.61 -14.51 -16.27
C GLY A 59 -3.32 -13.27 -16.84
N HIS A 60 -4.62 -13.39 -17.07
CA HIS A 60 -5.43 -12.23 -17.44
C HIS A 60 -5.85 -11.47 -16.18
N ASN A 61 -5.59 -10.16 -16.14
CA ASN A 61 -6.02 -9.32 -15.02
C ASN A 61 -7.54 -9.26 -14.95
N LEU A 62 -8.11 -9.75 -13.85
CA LEU A 62 -9.54 -9.66 -13.61
C LEU A 62 -9.94 -8.20 -13.35
N PRO A 63 -11.07 -7.73 -13.89
CA PRO A 63 -11.58 -6.40 -13.58
C PRO A 63 -12.04 -6.34 -12.12
N VAL A 64 -11.94 -5.15 -11.53
CA VAL A 64 -12.48 -4.81 -10.22
C VAL A 64 -13.26 -3.51 -10.34
N SER A 65 -14.36 -3.36 -9.61
CA SER A 65 -15.17 -2.15 -9.59
C SER A 65 -14.78 -1.21 -8.45
N ALA A 66 -15.12 0.07 -8.58
CA ALA A 66 -14.87 1.05 -7.52
C ALA A 66 -15.57 0.64 -6.20
N GLU A 67 -16.80 0.12 -6.28
CA GLU A 67 -17.54 -0.34 -5.09
C GLU A 67 -16.83 -1.53 -4.41
N GLN A 68 -16.20 -2.42 -5.17
CA GLN A 68 -15.41 -3.52 -4.63
C GLN A 68 -14.15 -3.00 -3.92
N ILE A 69 -13.48 -1.99 -4.48
CA ILE A 69 -12.36 -1.31 -3.82
C ILE A 69 -12.84 -0.62 -2.53
N GLU A 70 -13.99 0.06 -2.56
CA GLU A 70 -14.54 0.75 -1.39
C GLU A 70 -14.96 -0.21 -0.27
N GLN A 71 -15.48 -1.39 -0.63
CA GLN A 71 -15.81 -2.43 0.33
C GLN A 71 -14.56 -3.09 0.92
N ALA A 72 -13.46 -3.09 0.18
CA ALA A 72 -12.24 -3.73 0.59
C ALA A 72 -11.28 -2.84 1.39
N LEU A 73 -11.24 -1.55 1.07
CA LEU A 73 -10.45 -0.56 1.77
C LEU A 73 -11.29 0.13 2.83
N SER A 74 -10.78 0.23 4.05
CA SER A 74 -11.45 0.98 5.11
C SER A 74 -11.59 2.45 4.71
N SER A 75 -12.66 3.12 5.15
CA SER A 75 -12.91 4.54 4.85
C SER A 75 -11.74 5.44 5.23
N ASP A 76 -11.01 5.12 6.31
CA ASP A 76 -9.80 5.86 6.69
C ASP A 76 -8.65 5.73 5.67
N GLN A 77 -8.48 4.57 5.05
CA GLN A 77 -7.43 4.35 4.05
C GLN A 77 -7.76 5.07 2.74
N LEU A 78 -9.02 4.99 2.30
CA LEU A 78 -9.49 5.76 1.15
C LEU A 78 -9.31 7.26 1.41
N ARG A 79 -9.59 7.72 2.63
CA ARG A 79 -9.43 9.12 3.02
C ARG A 79 -7.96 9.56 3.03
N ASP A 80 -7.05 8.72 3.52
CA ASP A 80 -5.62 8.98 3.49
C ASP A 80 -5.08 9.03 2.05
N LEU A 81 -5.53 8.12 1.18
CA LEU A 81 -5.18 8.14 -0.24
C LEU A 81 -5.77 9.37 -0.93
N ALA A 82 -7.04 9.69 -0.68
CA ALA A 82 -7.74 10.87 -1.18
C ALA A 82 -6.99 12.15 -0.82
N ALA A 83 -6.56 12.28 0.44
CA ALA A 83 -5.76 13.41 0.89
C ALA A 83 -4.39 13.50 0.19
N LYS A 84 -3.75 12.36 -0.11
CA LYS A 84 -2.47 12.31 -0.84
C LYS A 84 -2.60 12.68 -2.31
N PHE A 85 -3.67 12.23 -2.96
CA PHE A 85 -3.95 12.51 -4.37
C PHE A 85 -4.68 13.83 -4.60
N GLY A 86 -5.19 14.48 -3.55
CA GLY A 86 -5.94 15.74 -3.64
C GLY A 86 -7.31 15.59 -4.29
N VAL A 87 -7.92 14.40 -4.18
CA VAL A 87 -9.23 14.06 -4.77
C VAL A 87 -10.17 13.51 -3.69
N ASN A 88 -11.42 13.23 -4.04
CA ASN A 88 -12.37 12.61 -3.10
C ASN A 88 -12.16 11.09 -3.00
N THR A 89 -12.70 10.47 -1.95
CA THR A 89 -12.61 9.02 -1.73
C THR A 89 -13.22 8.18 -2.85
N GLU A 90 -14.36 8.60 -3.41
CA GLU A 90 -14.98 7.94 -4.57
C GLU A 90 -14.09 8.00 -5.82
N ASP A 91 -13.43 9.14 -6.04
CA ASP A 91 -12.54 9.32 -7.19
C ASP A 91 -11.27 8.47 -7.04
N VAL A 92 -10.74 8.36 -5.81
CA VAL A 92 -9.67 7.41 -5.50
C VAL A 92 -10.10 5.99 -5.78
N ALA A 93 -11.28 5.56 -5.33
CA ALA A 93 -11.74 4.20 -5.53
C ALA A 93 -11.85 3.86 -7.03
N LYS A 94 -12.36 4.80 -7.85
CA LYS A 94 -12.41 4.66 -9.31
C LYS A 94 -11.02 4.57 -9.93
N LEU A 95 -10.11 5.46 -9.53
CA LEU A 95 -8.71 5.44 -10.01
C LEU A 95 -8.01 4.14 -9.66
N LEU A 96 -8.19 3.66 -8.42
CA LEU A 96 -7.66 2.37 -8.00
C LEU A 96 -8.27 1.23 -8.81
N ALA A 97 -9.58 1.21 -9.00
CA ALA A 97 -10.22 0.15 -9.78
C ALA A 97 -9.67 0.04 -11.21
N GLU A 98 -9.33 1.17 -11.84
CA GLU A 98 -8.81 1.20 -13.21
C GLU A 98 -7.30 0.93 -13.31
N HIS A 99 -6.51 1.45 -12.36
CA HIS A 99 -5.05 1.45 -12.44
C HIS A 99 -4.37 0.42 -11.56
N LEU A 100 -4.97 0.04 -10.43
CA LEU A 100 -4.39 -0.90 -9.47
C LEU A 100 -4.09 -2.27 -10.11
N PRO A 101 -4.97 -2.89 -10.92
CA PRO A 101 -4.67 -4.16 -11.58
C PRO A 101 -3.37 -4.11 -12.39
N LYS A 102 -3.17 -3.03 -13.15
CA LYS A 102 -1.99 -2.81 -14.01
C LYS A 102 -0.75 -2.49 -13.16
N ALA A 103 -0.92 -1.75 -12.08
CA ALA A 103 0.17 -1.40 -11.17
C ALA A 103 0.70 -2.63 -10.42
N VAL A 104 -0.19 -3.54 -10.01
CA VAL A 104 0.19 -4.81 -9.37
C VAL A 104 0.92 -5.70 -10.37
N ASP A 105 0.35 -5.93 -11.55
CA ASP A 105 0.97 -6.72 -12.62
C ASP A 105 2.37 -6.21 -13.01
N ALA A 106 2.52 -4.89 -13.18
CA ALA A 106 3.82 -4.29 -13.47
C ALA A 106 4.84 -4.42 -12.31
N ALA A 107 4.36 -4.49 -11.06
CA ALA A 107 5.19 -4.67 -9.88
C ALA A 107 5.52 -6.14 -9.58
N THR A 108 4.83 -7.10 -10.22
CA THR A 108 5.01 -8.54 -10.04
C THR A 108 5.49 -9.25 -11.31
N PRO A 109 6.59 -8.82 -11.96
CA PRO A 109 7.07 -9.43 -13.21
C PRO A 109 7.48 -10.90 -13.05
N ALA A 110 7.78 -11.34 -11.83
CA ALA A 110 8.13 -12.73 -11.51
C ALA A 110 6.93 -13.59 -11.05
N GLY A 111 5.72 -13.05 -11.01
CA GLY A 111 4.57 -13.75 -10.43
C GLY A 111 4.50 -13.69 -8.90
N THR A 112 5.32 -12.84 -8.27
CA THR A 112 5.39 -12.67 -6.82
C THR A 112 5.61 -11.20 -6.47
N LEU A 113 4.98 -10.74 -5.40
CA LEU A 113 5.28 -9.43 -4.82
C LEU A 113 6.67 -9.49 -4.15
N PRO A 114 7.52 -8.46 -4.32
CA PRO A 114 8.88 -8.40 -3.77
C PRO A 114 8.92 -8.31 -2.24
#